data_AF-A0A7S3BYD2-F1
#
_entry.id   AF-A0A7S3BYD2-F1
#
_cell.length_a   1.000
_cell.length_b   1.000
_cell.length_c   1.000
_cell.angle_alpha   90.00
_cell.angle_beta   90.00
_cell.angle_gamma   90.00
#
_symmetry.space_group_name_H-M   'P 1'
#
loop_
_entity.id
_entity.type
_entity.pdbx_description
1 polymer ?
#
loop_
_entity_poly.entity_id
_entity_poly.type
_entity_poly.pdbx_seq_one_letter_code
_entity_poly.pdbx_strand_id
1 'polypeptide(L)'
;FERLWEAFGHGQPGKAASGRYEGDVAPLFFPEQGSANVALILAELSAAAQSIDVAMFTLTHDALVNAVLEAHQRGCIVRVITDNRQAHCKGADAQRLAAAGVAVRTDSSFYAMHHKFAIVDGRVVINGSFNWTVQAANG
;
A
#
# COMPACT_ATOMS: atom_id res chain seq x y z
N PHE A 1 -7.85 -3.83 6.87
CA PHE A 1 -6.54 -3.26 7.24
C PHE A 1 -6.32 -3.27 8.75
N GLU A 2 -7.27 -2.76 9.56
CA GLU A 2 -7.14 -2.70 11.04
C GLU A 2 -6.53 -3.94 11.72
N ARG A 3 -7.03 -5.15 11.41
CA ARG A 3 -6.49 -6.39 12.01
C ARG A 3 -4.98 -6.59 11.72
N LEU A 4 -4.53 -6.26 10.51
CA LEU A 4 -3.11 -6.30 10.17
C LEU A 4 -2.36 -5.20 10.90
N TRP A 5 -2.93 -3.99 10.93
CA TRP A 5 -2.34 -2.87 11.64
C TRP A 5 -2.09 -3.22 13.11
N GLU A 6 -3.10 -3.69 13.83
CA GLU A 6 -3.02 -4.14 15.22
C GLU A 6 -1.97 -5.24 15.42
N ALA A 7 -2.02 -6.31 14.61
CA ALA A 7 -1.10 -7.43 14.73
C ALA A 7 0.38 -7.02 14.58
N PHE A 8 0.66 -6.05 13.71
CA PHE A 8 2.01 -5.53 13.46
C PHE A 8 2.41 -4.41 14.44
N GLY A 9 1.49 -3.97 15.31
CA GLY A 9 1.69 -2.95 16.32
C GLY A 9 1.66 -3.45 17.76
N HIS A 10 1.80 -4.75 17.98
CA HIS A 10 1.75 -5.46 19.28
C HIS A 10 0.34 -5.76 19.84
N GLY A 11 -0.73 -5.56 19.07
CA GLY A 11 -2.10 -5.91 19.47
C GLY A 11 -2.50 -7.33 19.07
N GLN A 12 -3.45 -7.94 19.79
CA GLN A 12 -4.14 -9.13 19.29
C GLN A 12 -5.28 -8.71 18.34
N PRO A 13 -5.27 -9.15 17.08
CA PRO A 13 -6.31 -8.78 16.14
C PRO A 13 -7.65 -9.38 16.54
N GLY A 14 -8.71 -8.57 16.50
CA GLY A 14 -10.09 -9.04 16.74
C GLY A 14 -10.58 -10.07 15.70
N LYS A 15 -11.83 -10.55 15.86
CA LYS A 15 -12.50 -11.40 14.87
C LYS A 15 -12.94 -10.57 13.65
N ALA A 16 -12.84 -11.14 12.44
CA ALA A 16 -13.39 -10.51 11.24
C ALA A 16 -14.92 -10.65 11.20
N ALA A 17 -15.60 -9.59 10.76
CA ALA A 17 -17.00 -9.67 10.37
C ALA A 17 -17.16 -10.41 9.03
N SER A 18 -18.38 -10.82 8.71
CA SER A 18 -18.72 -11.35 7.37
C SER A 18 -18.54 -10.27 6.30
N GLY A 19 -17.87 -10.62 5.20
CA GLY A 19 -17.69 -9.72 4.08
C GLY A 19 -18.98 -9.44 3.32
N ARG A 20 -19.08 -8.24 2.75
CA ARG A 20 -20.06 -7.85 1.72
C ARG A 20 -19.31 -7.10 0.64
N TYR A 21 -19.79 -7.19 -0.60
CA TYR A 21 -19.23 -6.48 -1.74
C TYR A 21 -20.34 -5.67 -2.41
N GLU A 22 -20.12 -4.37 -2.52
CA GLU A 22 -20.96 -3.42 -3.24
C GLU A 22 -20.03 -2.44 -3.97
N GLY A 23 -20.07 -2.40 -5.30
CA GLY A 23 -19.23 -1.49 -6.09
C GLY A 23 -18.86 -2.03 -7.47
N ASP A 24 -18.07 -1.24 -8.21
CA ASP A 24 -17.52 -1.58 -9.52
C ASP A 24 -16.11 -2.19 -9.41
N VAL A 25 -15.73 -3.01 -10.38
CA VAL A 25 -14.37 -3.60 -10.49
C VAL A 25 -13.72 -3.20 -11.80
N ALA A 26 -12.47 -2.72 -11.73
CA ALA A 26 -11.61 -2.49 -12.89
C ALA A 26 -10.36 -3.38 -12.80
N PRO A 27 -10.20 -4.39 -13.68
CA PRO A 27 -9.00 -5.23 -13.69
C PRO A 27 -7.85 -4.50 -14.39
N LEU A 28 -6.68 -4.47 -13.74
CA LEU A 28 -5.44 -3.95 -14.31
C LEU A 28 -4.44 -5.10 -14.48
N PHE A 29 -3.96 -5.31 -15.70
CA PHE A 29 -2.95 -6.33 -16.00
C PHE A 29 -1.59 -5.68 -16.22
N PHE A 30 -0.52 -6.37 -15.84
CA PHE A 30 0.85 -5.92 -16.00
C PHE A 30 1.70 -7.04 -16.59
N PRO A 31 2.71 -6.74 -17.43
CA PRO A 31 3.21 -5.39 -17.77
C PRO A 31 2.44 -4.68 -18.90
N GLU A 32 1.42 -5.32 -19.46
CA GLU A 32 0.60 -4.74 -20.53
C GLU A 32 0.01 -3.39 -20.13
N GLN A 33 0.25 -2.34 -20.91
CA GLN A 33 -0.19 -0.97 -20.61
C GLN A 33 0.28 -0.44 -19.23
N GLY A 34 1.45 -0.87 -18.75
CA GLY A 34 1.98 -0.56 -17.42
C GLY A 34 1.87 0.90 -17.02
N SER A 35 2.30 1.85 -17.87
CA SER A 35 2.20 3.29 -17.57
C SER A 35 0.77 3.78 -17.41
N ALA A 36 -0.17 3.32 -18.25
CA ALA A 36 -1.57 3.71 -18.17
C ALA A 36 -2.25 3.11 -16.92
N ASN A 37 -1.93 1.86 -16.59
CA ASN A 37 -2.46 1.19 -15.41
C ASN A 37 -1.88 1.78 -14.11
N VAL A 38 -0.60 2.15 -14.09
CA VAL A 38 -0.01 2.94 -12.98
C VAL A 38 -0.69 4.30 -12.86
N ALA A 39 -1.01 4.97 -13.96
CA ALA A 39 -1.71 6.26 -13.92
C ALA A 39 -3.10 6.18 -13.27
N LEU A 40 -3.85 5.08 -13.48
CA LEU A 40 -5.12 4.85 -12.80
C LEU A 40 -4.94 4.71 -11.28
N ILE A 41 -3.91 3.97 -10.84
CA ILE A 41 -3.58 3.86 -9.41
C ILE A 41 -3.18 5.24 -8.84
N LEU A 42 -2.35 5.99 -9.56
CA LEU A 42 -1.93 7.34 -9.15
C LEU A 42 -3.11 8.29 -9.03
N ALA A 43 -4.10 8.22 -9.92
CA ALA A 43 -5.30 9.05 -9.84
C ALA A 43 -6.06 8.82 -8.54
N GLU A 44 -6.26 7.56 -8.12
CA GLU A 44 -6.92 7.23 -6.86
C GLU A 44 -6.13 7.72 -5.64
N LEU A 45 -4.81 7.49 -5.61
CA LEU A 45 -3.94 7.97 -4.51
C LEU A 45 -3.92 9.50 -4.42
N SER A 46 -3.92 10.19 -5.57
CA SER A 46 -3.89 11.65 -5.62
C SER A 46 -5.23 12.27 -5.20
N ALA A 47 -6.35 11.59 -5.48
CA ALA A 47 -7.69 12.02 -5.10
C ALA A 47 -8.03 11.75 -3.61
N ALA A 48 -7.18 11.02 -2.88
CA ALA A 48 -7.38 10.74 -1.46
C ALA A 48 -7.53 12.03 -0.64
N ALA A 49 -8.53 12.05 0.23
CA ALA A 49 -8.89 13.21 1.04
C ALA A 49 -8.91 12.95 2.55
N GLN A 50 -9.05 11.69 2.98
CA GLN A 50 -9.17 11.31 4.39
C GLN A 50 -8.04 10.38 4.81
N SER A 51 -7.85 9.29 4.08
CA SER A 51 -6.91 8.24 4.51
C SER A 51 -6.37 7.39 3.37
N ILE A 52 -5.13 6.95 3.50
CA ILE A 52 -4.54 5.90 2.67
C ILE A 52 -3.90 4.86 3.58
N ASP A 53 -4.39 3.63 3.47
CA ASP A 53 -3.82 2.46 4.16
C ASP A 53 -3.16 1.53 3.15
N VAL A 54 -1.84 1.34 3.25
CA VAL A 54 -1.07 0.50 2.32
C VAL A 54 -0.54 -0.73 3.05
N ALA A 55 -0.79 -1.92 2.52
CA ALA A 55 -0.09 -3.14 2.91
C ALA A 55 0.59 -3.71 1.67
N MET A 56 1.90 -3.51 1.57
CA MET A 56 2.66 -3.82 0.36
C MET A 56 3.95 -4.57 0.66
N PHE A 57 4.13 -5.73 0.01
CA PHE A 57 5.31 -6.57 0.18
C PHE A 57 6.58 -5.84 -0.24
N THR A 58 6.64 -5.29 -1.47
CA THR A 58 7.79 -4.52 -1.96
C THR A 58 7.36 -3.13 -2.43
N LEU A 59 8.01 -2.09 -1.90
CA LEU A 59 7.77 -0.66 -2.18
C LEU A 59 9.06 -0.01 -2.70
N THR A 60 9.17 0.12 -4.02
CA THR A 60 10.33 0.77 -4.69
C THR A 60 9.93 1.62 -5.91
N HIS A 61 8.63 1.82 -6.14
CA HIS A 61 8.13 2.63 -7.26
C HIS A 61 7.92 4.07 -6.83
N ASP A 62 8.90 4.93 -7.10
CA ASP A 62 8.95 6.32 -6.64
C ASP A 62 7.65 7.10 -6.89
N ALA A 63 7.04 7.00 -8.08
CA ALA A 63 5.80 7.73 -8.38
C ALA A 63 4.64 7.37 -7.44
N LEU A 64 4.45 6.07 -7.15
CA LEU A 64 3.38 5.60 -6.26
C LEU A 64 3.64 6.02 -4.82
N VAL A 65 4.89 5.92 -4.38
CA VAL A 65 5.29 6.34 -3.03
C VAL A 65 5.20 7.86 -2.86
N ASN A 66 5.59 8.63 -3.88
CA ASN A 66 5.46 10.08 -3.87
C ASN A 66 4.00 10.51 -3.79
N ALA A 67 3.08 9.86 -4.52
CA ALA A 67 1.65 10.15 -4.40
C ALA A 67 1.13 9.91 -2.97
N VAL A 68 1.57 8.84 -2.32
CA VAL A 68 1.24 8.57 -0.90
C VAL A 68 1.83 9.63 0.03
N LEU A 69 3.08 10.04 -0.21
CA LEU A 69 3.75 11.06 0.59
C LEU A 69 3.09 12.44 0.44
N GLU A 70 2.73 12.81 -0.79
CA GLU A 70 2.01 14.05 -1.09
C GLU A 70 0.64 14.05 -0.41
N ALA A 71 -0.09 12.92 -0.41
CA ALA A 71 -1.34 12.80 0.33
C ALA A 71 -1.13 13.03 1.83
N HIS A 72 -0.07 12.45 2.42
CA HIS A 72 0.28 12.69 3.82
C HIS A 72 0.54 14.18 4.09
N GLN A 73 1.29 14.85 3.21
CA GLN A 73 1.59 16.29 3.31
C GLN A 73 0.34 17.17 3.19
N ARG A 74 -0.68 16.74 2.44
CA ARG A 74 -2.00 17.38 2.39
C ARG A 74 -2.84 17.17 3.66
N GLY A 75 -2.36 16.37 4.61
CA GLY A 75 -3.05 16.07 5.87
C GLY A 75 -3.87 14.77 5.85
N CYS A 76 -3.78 13.96 4.79
CA CYS A 76 -4.41 12.63 4.80
C CYS A 76 -3.71 11.72 5.82
N ILE A 77 -4.50 10.90 6.51
CA ILE A 77 -3.96 9.90 7.43
C ILE A 77 -3.35 8.78 6.57
N VAL A 78 -2.03 8.62 6.64
CA VAL A 78 -1.33 7.58 5.88
C VAL A 78 -0.71 6.55 6.83
N ARG A 79 -1.04 5.28 6.59
CA ARG A 79 -0.49 4.13 7.31
C ARG A 79 0.06 3.12 6.34
N VAL A 80 1.26 2.61 6.59
CA VAL A 80 1.93 1.65 5.72
C VAL A 80 2.38 0.44 6.51
N ILE A 81 2.09 -0.75 6.00
CA ILE A 81 2.62 -2.02 6.45
C ILE A 81 3.46 -2.60 5.32
N THR A 82 4.70 -2.98 5.62
CA THR A 82 5.58 -3.64 4.64
C THR A 82 6.33 -4.82 5.26
N ASP A 83 6.95 -5.65 4.42
CA ASP A 83 7.75 -6.77 4.88
C ASP A 83 9.10 -6.28 5.45
N ASN A 84 9.57 -6.89 6.54
CA ASN A 84 10.80 -6.46 7.21
C ASN A 84 12.05 -6.63 6.35
N ARG A 85 12.16 -7.69 5.56
CA ARG A 85 13.31 -7.93 4.68
C ARG A 85 13.25 -6.99 3.49
N GLN A 86 12.05 -6.76 2.94
CA GLN A 86 11.86 -5.85 1.82
C GLN A 86 12.04 -4.38 2.23
N ALA A 87 11.71 -3.99 3.45
CA ALA A 87 11.91 -2.63 3.97
C ALA A 87 13.39 -2.18 4.01
N HIS A 88 14.32 -3.15 3.97
CA HIS A 88 15.75 -2.91 4.02
C HIS A 88 16.46 -3.25 2.70
N CYS A 89 15.72 -3.56 1.64
CA CYS A 89 16.32 -3.80 0.33
C CYS A 89 16.79 -2.48 -0.30
N LYS A 90 17.69 -2.57 -1.28
CA LYS A 90 18.19 -1.39 -1.98
C LYS A 90 17.05 -0.71 -2.74
N GLY A 91 16.86 0.59 -2.50
CA GLY A 91 15.79 1.37 -3.10
C GLY A 91 14.43 1.21 -2.40
N ALA A 92 14.37 0.52 -1.26
CA ALA A 92 13.16 0.45 -0.46
C ALA A 92 12.74 1.83 0.04
N ASP A 93 11.47 2.15 -0.20
CA ASP A 93 10.89 3.44 0.16
C ASP A 93 10.32 3.51 1.58
N ALA A 94 10.30 2.37 2.30
CA ALA A 94 9.71 2.28 3.64
C ALA A 94 10.38 3.24 4.63
N GLN A 95 11.71 3.32 4.59
CA GLN A 95 12.49 4.23 5.44
C GLN A 95 12.26 5.70 5.07
N ARG A 96 12.10 5.99 3.77
CA ARG A 96 11.81 7.34 3.27
C ARG A 96 10.45 7.84 3.76
N LEU A 97 9.44 6.99 3.71
CA LEU A 97 8.11 7.28 4.25
C LEU A 97 8.16 7.51 5.76
N ALA A 98 8.82 6.63 6.52
CA ALA A 98 8.96 6.76 7.96
C ALA A 98 9.70 8.06 8.36
N ALA A 99 10.78 8.40 7.66
CA ALA A 99 11.54 9.63 7.88
C ALA A 99 10.71 10.90 7.61
N ALA A 100 9.69 10.81 6.75
CA ALA A 100 8.77 11.89 6.47
C ALA A 100 7.56 11.97 7.42
N GLY A 101 7.51 11.13 8.47
CA GLY A 101 6.45 11.14 9.48
C GLY A 101 5.26 10.22 9.19
N VAL A 102 5.29 9.46 8.09
CA VAL A 102 4.26 8.44 7.81
C VAL A 102 4.38 7.31 8.82
N ALA A 103 3.24 6.84 9.33
CA ALA A 103 3.21 5.70 10.24
C ALA A 103 3.51 4.41 9.46
N VAL A 104 4.74 3.88 9.59
CA VAL A 104 5.19 2.64 8.93
C VAL A 104 5.35 1.53 9.96
N ARG A 105 4.82 0.34 9.66
CA ARG A 105 5.02 -0.89 10.43
C ARG A 105 5.62 -1.98 9.56
N THR A 106 6.46 -2.82 10.16
CA THR A 106 7.04 -3.99 9.52
C THR A 106 6.72 -5.25 10.32
N ASP A 107 6.72 -6.40 9.64
CA ASP A 107 6.61 -7.68 10.35
C ASP A 107 7.81 -7.90 11.29
N SER A 108 7.62 -8.59 12.40
CA SER A 108 8.72 -9.12 13.24
C SER A 108 8.88 -10.64 13.11
N SER A 109 7.99 -11.30 12.36
CA SER A 109 7.98 -12.73 12.13
C SER A 109 9.02 -13.17 11.09
N PHE A 110 9.24 -14.49 11.04
CA PHE A 110 10.05 -15.12 9.99
C PHE A 110 9.33 -15.22 8.65
N TYR A 111 7.99 -15.13 8.66
CA TYR A 111 7.15 -15.26 7.48
C TYR A 111 7.06 -13.93 6.72
N ALA A 112 6.74 -14.02 5.43
CA ALA A 112 6.64 -12.84 4.59
C ALA A 112 5.29 -12.14 4.76
N MET A 113 5.28 -10.81 4.92
CA MET A 113 4.07 -9.99 4.77
C MET A 113 3.75 -9.84 3.29
N HIS A 114 3.13 -10.87 2.69
CA HIS A 114 2.98 -10.96 1.24
C HIS A 114 1.73 -10.27 0.67
N HIS A 115 1.09 -9.37 1.43
CA HIS A 115 -0.03 -8.58 0.95
C HIS A 115 0.42 -7.46 0.00
N LYS A 116 -0.45 -7.13 -0.95
CA LYS A 116 -0.23 -6.10 -1.98
C LYS A 116 -1.57 -5.41 -2.23
N PHE A 117 -1.93 -4.53 -1.32
CA PHE A 117 -3.15 -3.75 -1.45
C PHE A 117 -3.02 -2.36 -0.84
N ALA A 118 -3.88 -1.46 -1.29
CA ALA A 118 -4.11 -0.16 -0.68
C ALA A 118 -5.61 0.08 -0.52
N ILE A 119 -6.00 0.82 0.51
CA ILE A 119 -7.37 1.29 0.74
C ILE A 119 -7.32 2.81 0.77
N VAL A 120 -8.10 3.46 -0.10
CA VAL A 120 -8.21 4.92 -0.20
C VAL A 120 -9.57 5.35 0.32
N ASP A 121 -9.57 6.28 1.30
CA ASP A 121 -10.73 6.86 1.96
C ASP A 121 -11.78 5.84 2.45
N GLY A 122 -11.36 4.60 2.75
CA GLY A 122 -12.27 3.51 3.12
C GLY A 122 -13.25 3.06 2.03
N ARG A 123 -13.11 3.56 0.79
CA ARG A 123 -14.07 3.35 -0.31
C ARG A 123 -13.49 2.67 -1.55
N VAL A 124 -12.19 2.88 -1.84
CA VAL A 124 -11.51 2.22 -2.96
C VAL A 124 -10.50 1.22 -2.43
N VAL A 125 -10.51 0.00 -2.97
CA VAL A 125 -9.50 -1.02 -2.69
C VAL A 125 -8.73 -1.31 -3.97
N ILE A 126 -7.42 -1.06 -3.94
CA ILE A 126 -6.49 -1.50 -4.98
C ILE A 126 -5.87 -2.79 -4.46
N ASN A 127 -6.06 -3.93 -5.12
CA ASN A 127 -5.58 -5.23 -4.65
C ASN A 127 -5.13 -6.10 -5.84
N GLY A 128 -4.12 -6.94 -5.61
CA GLY A 128 -3.75 -7.99 -6.57
C GLY A 128 -2.38 -8.60 -6.29
N SER A 129 -1.73 -9.07 -7.34
CA SER A 129 -0.35 -9.59 -7.32
C SER A 129 0.71 -8.51 -7.56
N PHE A 130 0.30 -7.29 -7.91
CA PHE A 130 1.18 -6.20 -8.30
C PHE A 130 1.93 -5.62 -7.10
N ASN A 131 3.25 -5.86 -7.04
CA ASN A 131 4.13 -5.10 -6.14
C ASN A 131 4.34 -3.69 -6.70
N TRP A 132 4.44 -2.69 -5.83
CA TRP A 132 4.74 -1.31 -6.24
C TRP A 132 6.23 -1.17 -6.56
N THR A 133 6.62 -1.70 -7.72
CA THR A 133 7.99 -1.69 -8.24
C THR A 133 7.96 -1.36 -9.73
N VAL A 134 9.02 -0.72 -10.24
CA VAL A 134 9.15 -0.44 -11.69
C VAL A 134 9.19 -1.74 -12.50
N GLN A 135 9.80 -2.80 -11.97
CA GLN A 135 9.86 -4.12 -12.61
C GLN A 135 8.45 -4.71 -12.79
N ALA A 136 7.63 -4.71 -11.74
CA ALA A 136 6.26 -5.22 -11.86
C ALA A 136 5.42 -4.42 -12.87
N ALA A 137 5.71 -3.13 -13.07
CA ALA A 137 4.99 -2.29 -14.03
C ALA A 137 5.40 -2.55 -15.49
N ASN A 138 6.67 -2.86 -15.74
CA ASN A 138 7.25 -2.83 -17.09
C ASN A 138 7.70 -4.20 -17.62
N GLY A 139 7.79 -5.22 -16.77
CA GLY A 139 8.32 -6.55 -17.13
C GLY A 139 9.82 -6.63 -16.93
#